data_AF-A0A653UF94-F1
#
_entry.id   AF-A0A653UF94-F1
#
_cell.length_a   1.000
_cell.length_b   1.000
_cell.length_c   1.000
_cell.angle_alpha   90.00
_cell.angle_beta   90.00
_cell.angle_gamma   90.00
#
_symmetry.space_group_name_H-M   'P 1'
#
loop_
_entity.id
_entity.type
_entity.pdbx_description
1 polymer ?
#
loop_
_entity_poly.entity_id
_entity_poly.type
_entity_poly.pdbx_seq_one_letter_code
_entity_poly.pdbx_strand_id
1 'polypeptide(L)'
;MRADGAMDENDQQALTGGVIKEHDLDLAQLWLDYIALGGNATQQDVKEYSAGLTRLPSKERDILSQAVNEYSDPAGRPRELLAMAPYSDSLLSLVRKDPAGPQTSK
;
A
#
# COMPACT_ATOMS: atom_id res chain seq x y z
N MET A 1 -17.76 -18.72 0.67
CA MET A 1 -17.02 -18.43 -0.58
C MET A 1 -15.94 -17.43 -0.22
N ARG A 2 -14.68 -17.87 -0.07
CA ARG A 2 -13.56 -16.97 0.25
C ARG A 2 -13.09 -16.35 -1.07
N ALA A 3 -13.04 -15.03 -1.16
CA ALA A 3 -12.47 -14.34 -2.31
C ALA A 3 -10.96 -14.60 -2.31
N ASP A 4 -10.52 -15.53 -3.16
CA ASP A 4 -9.12 -15.97 -3.32
C ASP A 4 -8.26 -14.93 -4.08
N GLY A 5 -8.60 -13.63 -3.95
CA GLY A 5 -8.03 -12.52 -4.73
C GLY A 5 -7.97 -11.18 -3.99
N ALA A 6 -8.23 -11.13 -2.68
CA ALA A 6 -7.97 -9.93 -1.88
C ALA A 6 -6.46 -9.81 -1.56
N MET A 7 -5.98 -8.60 -1.36
CA MET A 7 -4.59 -8.32 -0.97
C MET A 7 -4.34 -8.84 0.45
N ASP A 8 -3.26 -9.61 0.67
CA ASP A 8 -2.90 -10.01 2.05
C ASP A 8 -2.50 -8.78 2.86
N GLU A 9 -2.91 -8.74 4.12
CA GLU A 9 -2.65 -7.60 5.00
C GLU A 9 -1.16 -7.31 5.18
N ASN A 10 -0.33 -8.34 5.34
CA ASN A 10 1.11 -8.13 5.53
C ASN A 10 1.77 -7.71 4.21
N ASP A 11 1.32 -8.25 3.08
CA ASP A 11 1.80 -7.80 1.77
C ASP A 11 1.38 -6.36 1.48
N GLN A 12 0.15 -5.96 1.85
CA GLN A 12 -0.31 -4.58 1.71
C GLN A 12 0.58 -3.66 2.54
N GLN A 13 0.81 -4.00 3.80
CA GLN A 13 1.68 -3.24 4.69
C GLN A 13 3.11 -3.10 4.16
N ALA A 14 3.72 -4.21 3.73
CA ALA A 14 5.08 -4.21 3.22
C ALA A 14 5.22 -3.34 1.96
N LEU A 15 4.25 -3.41 1.05
CA LEU A 15 4.25 -2.61 -0.17
C LEU A 15 4.00 -1.13 0.11
N THR A 16 3.02 -0.79 0.94
CA THR A 16 2.76 0.61 1.34
C THR A 16 3.98 1.21 2.04
N GLY A 17 4.60 0.50 2.98
CA GLY A 17 5.84 0.94 3.63
C GLY A 17 7.02 1.07 2.65
N GLY A 18 7.09 0.19 1.64
CA GLY A 18 8.05 0.28 0.55
C GLY A 18 7.94 1.57 -0.24
N VAL A 19 6.72 1.94 -0.67
CA VAL A 19 6.46 3.19 -1.43
C VAL A 19 6.83 4.43 -0.59
N ILE A 20 6.43 4.46 0.68
CA ILE A 20 6.77 5.55 1.60
C ILE A 20 8.29 5.77 1.65
N LYS A 21 9.05 4.67 1.74
CA LYS A 21 10.52 4.72 1.81
C LYS A 21 11.15 5.07 0.47
N GLU A 22 10.64 4.53 -0.62
CA GLU A 22 11.15 4.78 -1.99
C GLU A 22 11.02 6.25 -2.38
N HIS A 23 9.92 6.89 -1.97
CA HIS A 23 9.63 8.29 -2.24
C HIS A 23 10.11 9.26 -1.14
N ASP A 24 10.76 8.75 -0.08
CA ASP A 24 11.22 9.52 1.09
C ASP A 24 10.12 10.44 1.66
N LEU A 25 8.91 9.90 1.80
CA LEU A 25 7.76 10.69 2.25
C LEU A 25 7.91 11.12 3.70
N ASP A 26 7.63 12.39 3.98
CA ASP A 26 7.55 12.89 5.35
C ASP A 26 6.34 12.27 6.07
N LEU A 27 6.61 11.42 7.05
CA LEU A 27 5.57 10.74 7.84
C LEU A 27 4.67 11.70 8.62
N ALA A 28 5.15 12.89 9.01
CA ALA A 28 4.33 13.88 9.67
C ALA A 28 3.31 14.49 8.70
N GLN A 29 3.75 14.86 7.50
CA GLN A 29 2.86 15.38 6.47
C GLN A 29 1.89 14.30 5.96
N LEU A 30 2.39 13.08 5.71
CA LEU A 30 1.56 11.95 5.30
C LEU A 30 0.45 11.65 6.31
N TRP A 31 0.75 11.75 7.61
CA TRP A 31 -0.25 11.58 8.65
C TRP A 31 -1.33 12.67 8.59
N LEU A 32 -0.97 13.93 8.31
CA LEU A 32 -1.95 15.01 8.15
C LEU A 32 -2.87 14.76 6.94
N ASP A 33 -2.32 14.30 5.82
CA ASP A 33 -3.10 13.97 4.62
C ASP A 33 -4.04 12.78 4.87
N TYR A 34 -3.55 11.77 5.60
CA TYR A 34 -4.35 10.63 6.07
C TYR A 34 -5.52 11.06 6.97
N ILE A 35 -5.31 11.99 7.93
CA ILE A 35 -6.38 12.55 8.76
C ILE A 35 -7.38 13.34 7.91
N ALA A 36 -6.90 14.12 6.93
CA ALA A 36 -7.77 14.88 6.01
C ALA A 36 -8.69 13.98 5.17
N LEU A 37 -8.23 12.76 4.85
CA LEU A 37 -9.02 11.72 4.18
C LEU A 37 -9.93 10.92 5.12
N GLY A 38 -9.97 11.26 6.42
CA GLY A 38 -10.83 10.64 7.42
C GLY A 38 -10.22 9.44 8.15
N GLY A 39 -8.90 9.29 8.11
CA GLY A 39 -8.16 8.36 8.95
C GLY A 39 -8.25 8.74 10.44
N ASN A 40 -8.14 7.75 11.32
CA ASN A 40 -8.29 7.96 12.77
C ASN A 40 -7.15 7.38 13.64
N ALA A 41 -6.12 6.81 13.02
CA ALA A 41 -4.93 6.34 13.72
C ALA A 41 -4.03 7.52 14.15
N THR A 42 -3.27 7.32 15.23
CA THR A 42 -2.31 8.32 15.67
C THR A 42 -1.12 8.39 14.71
N GLN A 43 -0.35 9.48 14.76
CA GLN A 43 0.89 9.59 13.98
C GLN A 43 1.88 8.45 14.30
N GLN A 44 1.93 8.03 15.57
CA GLN A 44 2.78 6.93 16.01
C GLN A 44 2.32 5.59 15.41
N ASP A 45 1.00 5.32 15.38
CA ASP A 45 0.45 4.12 14.75
C ASP A 45 0.78 4.07 13.25
N VAL A 46 0.66 5.20 12.54
CA VAL A 46 1.04 5.30 11.11
C VAL A 46 2.53 5.00 10.93
N LYS A 47 3.39 5.59 11.76
CA LYS A 47 4.83 5.36 11.72
C LYS A 47 5.19 3.89 11.97
N GLU A 48 4.58 3.27 12.98
CA GLU A 48 4.79 1.87 13.31
C GLU A 48 4.24 0.94 12.21
N TYR A 49 3.10 1.29 11.61
CA TYR A 49 2.53 0.53 10.51
C TYR A 49 3.46 0.58 9.28
N SER A 50 3.98 1.75 8.91
CA SER A 50 4.94 1.91 7.81
C SER A 50 6.24 1.13 8.03
N ALA A 51 6.60 0.90 9.30
CA ALA A 51 7.78 0.12 9.69
C ALA A 51 7.50 -1.40 9.84
N GLY A 52 6.27 -1.86 9.63
CA GLY A 52 5.92 -3.28 9.81
C GLY A 52 5.72 -3.71 11.28
N LEU A 53 5.61 -2.76 12.21
CA LEU A 53 5.62 -3.02 13.66
C LEU A 53 4.22 -3.18 14.28
N THR A 54 3.21 -2.55 13.68
CA THR A 54 1.81 -2.67 14.13
C THR A 54 0.87 -2.92 12.96
N ARG A 55 -0.39 -3.27 13.23
CA ARG A 55 -1.42 -3.50 12.22
C ARG A 55 -2.48 -2.42 12.29
N LEU A 56 -2.95 -2.01 11.13
CA LEU A 56 -4.11 -1.13 10.99
C LEU A 56 -5.31 -1.91 10.43
N PRO A 57 -6.55 -1.60 10.81
CA PRO A 57 -7.74 -2.16 10.18
C PRO A 57 -7.77 -1.89 8.67
N SER A 58 -8.44 -2.75 7.90
CA SER A 58 -8.50 -2.65 6.42
C SER A 58 -8.85 -1.25 5.91
N LYS A 59 -9.89 -0.64 6.49
CA LYS A 59 -10.31 0.72 6.14
C LYS A 59 -9.19 1.75 6.34
N GLU A 60 -8.48 1.67 7.47
CA GLU A 60 -7.38 2.58 7.77
C GLU A 60 -6.18 2.36 6.85
N ARG A 61 -5.89 1.11 6.46
CA ARG A 61 -4.85 0.79 5.46
C ARG A 61 -5.16 1.37 4.09
N ASP A 62 -6.42 1.33 3.68
CA ASP A 62 -6.85 1.84 2.38
C ASP A 62 -6.82 3.37 2.33
N ILE A 63 -7.21 4.04 3.42
CA ILE A 63 -7.07 5.50 3.56
C ILE A 63 -5.59 5.89 3.55
N LEU A 64 -4.73 5.18 4.28
CA LEU A 64 -3.29 5.46 4.27
C LEU A 64 -2.68 5.22 2.87
N SER A 65 -3.11 4.17 2.18
CA SER A 65 -2.66 3.90 0.81
C SER A 65 -3.10 5.02 -0.14
N GLN A 66 -4.31 5.55 0.02
CA GLN A 66 -4.76 6.74 -0.72
C GLN A 66 -3.85 7.95 -0.44
N ALA A 67 -3.56 8.25 0.83
CA ALA A 67 -2.69 9.38 1.21
C ALA A 67 -1.28 9.23 0.61
N VAL A 68 -0.69 8.04 0.70
CA VAL A 68 0.63 7.73 0.10
C VAL A 68 0.60 7.95 -1.41
N ASN A 69 -0.46 7.49 -2.07
CA ASN A 69 -0.62 7.58 -3.52
C ASN A 69 -0.77 9.03 -4.00
N GLU A 70 -1.49 9.87 -3.24
CA GLU A 70 -1.61 11.30 -3.55
C GLU A 70 -0.32 12.06 -3.28
N TYR A 71 0.39 11.75 -2.19
CA TYR A 71 1.62 12.43 -1.82
C TYR A 71 2.82 12.03 -2.71
N SER A 72 2.88 10.78 -3.17
CA SER A 72 3.97 10.30 -4.03
C SER A 72 3.96 10.92 -5.44
N ASP A 73 2.84 11.49 -5.87
CA ASP A 73 2.72 12.12 -7.18
C ASP A 73 1.79 13.34 -7.21
N PRO A 74 2.23 14.48 -6.64
CA PRO A 74 1.43 15.71 -6.61
C PRO A 74 1.19 16.30 -8.02
N ALA A 75 1.92 15.84 -9.05
CA ALA A 75 1.86 16.35 -10.42
C ALA A 75 0.96 15.51 -11.35
N GLY A 76 0.38 14.39 -10.89
CA GLY A 76 -0.57 13.59 -11.66
C GLY A 76 0.01 12.92 -12.91
N ARG A 77 1.25 12.43 -12.82
CA ARG A 77 1.88 11.60 -13.85
C ARG A 77 1.09 10.30 -14.07
N PRO A 78 1.25 9.65 -15.23
CA PRO A 78 0.54 8.40 -15.51
C PRO A 78 0.83 7.35 -14.43
N ARG A 79 -0.22 6.86 -13.77
CA ARG A 79 -0.16 5.91 -12.64
C ARG A 79 0.55 4.60 -12.96
N GLU A 80 0.68 4.26 -14.24
CA GLU A 80 1.36 3.06 -14.75
C GLU A 80 2.88 3.12 -14.58
N LEU A 81 3.44 4.31 -14.35
CA LEU A 81 4.88 4.55 -14.27
C LEU A 81 5.41 4.71 -12.83
N LEU A 82 4.53 4.57 -11.81
CA LEU A 82 4.86 4.82 -10.42
C LEU A 82 4.53 3.59 -9.56
N ALA A 83 5.38 3.32 -8.57
CA ALA A 83 5.08 2.33 -7.53
C ALA A 83 4.00 2.90 -6.60
N MET A 84 2.79 2.35 -6.67
CA MET A 84 1.64 2.80 -5.87
C MET A 84 1.40 1.88 -4.69
N ALA A 85 0.99 2.44 -3.56
CA ALA A 85 0.53 1.68 -2.41
C ALA A 85 -0.79 0.95 -2.76
N PRO A 86 -0.86 -0.38 -2.56
CA PRO A 86 -2.04 -1.16 -2.91
C PRO A 86 -3.17 -1.01 -1.88
N TYR A 87 -4.41 -1.05 -2.35
CA TYR A 87 -5.61 -1.20 -1.50
C TYR A 87 -5.85 -2.66 -1.14
N SER A 88 -6.70 -2.89 -0.14
CA SER A 88 -7.03 -4.21 0.40
C SER A 88 -7.76 -5.12 -0.60
N ASP A 89 -8.45 -4.53 -1.57
CA ASP A 89 -9.12 -5.23 -2.67
C ASP A 89 -8.26 -5.37 -3.93
N SER A 90 -7.00 -4.90 -3.88
CA SER A 90 -6.10 -4.96 -5.03
C SER A 90 -5.77 -6.39 -5.44
N LEU A 91 -5.91 -6.66 -6.74
CA LEU A 91 -5.62 -7.95 -7.35
C LEU A 91 -4.11 -8.21 -7.57
N LEU A 92 -3.22 -7.32 -7.13
CA LEU A 92 -1.77 -7.51 -7.26
C LEU A 92 -1.27 -8.76 -6.52
N SER A 93 -2.01 -9.27 -5.53
CA SER A 93 -1.74 -10.58 -4.91
C SER A 93 -1.82 -11.75 -5.91
N LEU A 94 -2.64 -11.64 -6.96
CA LEU A 94 -2.74 -12.66 -8.02
C LEU A 94 -1.50 -12.69 -8.92
N VAL A 95 -0.87 -11.54 -9.18
CA VAL A 95 0.33 -11.45 -10.04
C VAL A 95 1.54 -12.15 -9.42
N ARG A 96 1.64 -12.22 -8.08
CA ARG A 96 2.71 -12.98 -7.42
C ARG A 96 2.51 -14.50 -7.44
N LYS A 97 1.31 -15.00 -7.75
CA LYS A 97 0.94 -16.43 -7.62
C LYS A 97 1.03 -17.23 -8.93
N ASP A 98 1.82 -16.79 -9.91
CA ASP A 98 2.25 -17.63 -11.03
C ASP A 98 3.73 -18.02 -10.91
N PRO A 99 4.09 -19.07 -10.13
CA PRO A 99 5.36 -19.77 -10.31
C PRO A 99 5.16 -20.83 -11.40
N ALA A 100 4.80 -20.42 -12.61
CA ALA A 100 4.72 -21.32 -13.76
C ALA A 100 5.35 -20.64 -14.96
N GLY A 101 6.67 -20.43 -14.88
CA GLY A 101 7.46 -20.24 -16.09
C GLY A 101 7.22 -21.40 -17.06
N PRO A 102 7.13 -21.16 -18.37
CA PRO A 102 6.92 -22.23 -19.33
C PRO A 102 8.13 -23.15 -19.30
N GLN A 103 7.92 -24.37 -18.80
CA GLN A 103 8.84 -25.49 -18.99
C GLN A 103 9.01 -25.68 -20.50
N THR A 104 10.19 -25.35 -21.00
CA THR A 104 10.57 -25.67 -22.38
C THR A 104 10.49 -27.18 -22.57
N SER A 105 9.60 -27.60 -23.46
CA SER A 105 9.58 -28.95 -24.00
C SER A 105 9.13 -28.86 -25.45
N LYS A 106 10.11 -28.67 -26.34
CA LYS A 106 10.32 -29.56 -27.49
C LYS A 106 11.65 -29.28 -28.19
#